data_AF-A0A538MH97-F1
#
_entry.id   AF-A0A538MH97-F1
#
_cell.length_a   1.000
_cell.length_b   1.000
_cell.length_c   1.000
_cell.angle_alpha   90.00
_cell.angle_beta   90.00
_cell.angle_gamma   90.00
#
_symmetry.space_group_name_H-M   'P 1'
#
loop_
_entity.id
_entity.type
_entity.pdbx_description
1 polymer ?
#
loop_
_entity_poly.entity_id
_entity_poly.type
_entity_poly.pdbx_seq_one_letter_code
_entity_poly.pdbx_strand_id
1 'polypeptide(L)'
;MPDEVVNVEKVEARKTQSGNTRFVLVDDSGREFTTFKEPIARQALAAEGRRAKITFHEQQKGQFTNVYLDAVELLPGEDEPDADERANEAAWRTAIEAAPYVLGGDAVEREVPPEELFEKLKPLKDLVAEDIQQDE
;
A
#
# COMPACT_ATOMS: atom_id res chain seq x y z
N MET A 1 -26.99 0.41 -7.00
CA MET A 1 -26.08 1.21 -6.14
C MET A 1 -24.76 1.26 -6.88
N PRO A 2 -24.20 2.46 -7.15
CA PRO A 2 -22.86 2.58 -7.72
C PRO A 2 -21.79 1.95 -6.82
N ASP A 3 -20.81 1.34 -7.47
CA ASP A 3 -19.58 0.83 -6.88
C ASP A 3 -18.40 1.63 -7.43
N GLU A 4 -17.42 1.95 -6.59
CA GLU A 4 -16.25 2.74 -6.97
C GLU A 4 -15.02 2.29 -6.16
N VAL A 5 -13.82 2.41 -6.74
CA VAL A 5 -12.56 2.15 -6.03
C VAL A 5 -11.92 3.49 -5.70
N VAL A 6 -11.61 3.71 -4.43
CA VAL A 6 -11.05 4.97 -3.91
C VAL A 6 -9.85 4.71 -3.01
N ASN A 7 -8.95 5.68 -2.91
CA ASN A 7 -7.97 5.75 -1.83
C ASN A 7 -8.61 6.44 -0.63
N VAL A 8 -8.67 5.77 0.51
CA VAL A 8 -9.25 6.34 1.72
C VAL A 8 -8.19 7.22 2.40
N GLU A 9 -8.35 8.54 2.32
CA GLU A 9 -7.44 9.49 2.96
C GLU A 9 -7.61 9.43 4.49
N LYS A 10 -8.86 9.53 4.96
CA LYS A 10 -9.18 9.52 6.40
C LYS A 10 -10.62 9.14 6.69
N VAL A 11 -10.88 8.71 7.92
CA VAL A 11 -12.24 8.46 8.41
C VAL A 11 -12.52 9.20 9.72
N GLU A 12 -13.50 10.09 9.71
CA GLU A 12 -13.84 10.93 10.86
C GLU A 12 -15.13 10.47 11.54
N ALA A 13 -15.09 10.33 12.88
CA ALA A 13 -16.28 10.12 13.70
C ALA A 13 -16.79 11.45 14.28
N ARG A 14 -17.99 11.87 13.88
CA ARG A 14 -18.64 13.12 14.33
C ARG A 14 -19.93 12.81 15.10
N LYS A 15 -20.14 13.44 16.26
CA LYS A 15 -21.41 13.36 16.98
C LYS A 15 -22.45 14.29 16.33
N THR A 16 -23.63 13.78 16.05
CA THR A 16 -24.77 14.59 15.58
C THR A 16 -25.45 15.30 16.75
N GLN A 17 -26.24 16.33 16.45
CA GLN A 17 -27.08 17.01 17.45
C GLN A 17 -28.06 16.07 18.15
N SER A 18 -28.48 14.99 17.49
CA SER A 18 -29.36 13.96 18.06
C SER A 18 -28.64 12.92 18.93
N GLY A 19 -27.31 13.01 19.07
CA GLY A 19 -26.49 12.09 19.86
C GLY A 19 -25.98 10.85 19.12
N ASN A 20 -26.34 10.66 17.86
CA ASN A 20 -25.83 9.56 17.05
C ASN A 20 -24.41 9.85 16.52
N THR A 21 -23.59 8.81 16.35
CA THR A 21 -22.28 8.94 15.72
C THR A 21 -22.41 8.79 14.21
N ARG A 22 -21.98 9.82 13.47
CA ARG A 22 -21.83 9.81 12.01
C ARG A 22 -20.36 9.56 11.69
N PHE A 23 -20.09 8.59 10.83
CA PHE A 23 -18.76 8.37 10.27
C PHE A 23 -18.69 8.97 8.87
N VAL A 24 -17.61 9.68 8.57
CA VAL A 24 -17.36 10.34 7.28
C VAL A 24 -16.04 9.81 6.73
N LEU A 25 -16.12 9.07 5.62
CA LEU A 25 -14.97 8.66 4.84
C LEU A 25 -14.65 9.77 3.84
N VAL A 26 -13.38 10.17 3.78
CA VAL A 26 -12.86 11.13 2.79
C VAL A 26 -11.90 10.40 1.87
N ASP A 27 -12.13 10.50 0.56
CA ASP A 27 -11.20 9.97 -0.43
C ASP A 27 -10.07 10.96 -0.77
N ASP A 28 -9.08 10.51 -1.53
CA ASP A 28 -7.95 11.32 -2.02
C ASP A 28 -8.35 12.56 -2.85
N SER A 29 -9.56 12.55 -3.40
CA SER A 29 -10.14 13.64 -4.19
C SER A 29 -10.93 14.62 -3.32
N GLY A 30 -11.04 14.36 -2.02
CA GLY A 30 -11.79 15.17 -1.05
C GLY A 30 -13.30 14.93 -1.05
N ARG A 31 -13.81 13.87 -1.70
CA ARG A 31 -15.24 13.51 -1.66
C ARG A 31 -15.58 12.87 -0.32
N GLU A 32 -16.71 13.29 0.24
CA GLU A 32 -17.19 12.80 1.53
C GLU A 32 -18.31 11.76 1.36
N PHE A 33 -18.12 10.60 2.00
CA PHE A 33 -19.11 9.53 2.05
C PHE A 33 -19.50 9.24 3.49
N THR A 34 -20.79 9.12 3.77
CA THR A 34 -21.30 9.04 5.14
C THR A 34 -21.87 7.67 5.49
N THR A 35 -21.65 7.22 6.73
CA THR A 35 -22.44 6.12 7.29
C THR A 35 -22.78 6.34 8.77
N PHE A 36 -23.91 5.76 9.18
CA PHE A 36 -24.31 5.62 10.58
C PHE A 36 -24.27 4.16 11.03
N LYS A 37 -24.03 3.22 10.10
CA LYS A 37 -24.00 1.79 10.39
C LYS A 37 -22.62 1.43 10.91
N GLU A 38 -22.55 1.00 12.17
CA GLU A 38 -21.29 0.64 12.83
C GLU A 38 -20.47 -0.43 12.07
N PRO A 39 -21.07 -1.48 11.47
CA PRO A 39 -20.29 -2.46 10.70
C PRO A 39 -19.54 -1.85 9.51
N ILE A 40 -20.19 -0.94 8.78
CA ILE A 40 -19.59 -0.23 7.64
C ILE A 40 -18.52 0.73 8.14
N ALA A 41 -18.78 1.43 9.26
CA ALA A 41 -17.81 2.33 9.86
C ALA A 41 -16.52 1.60 10.26
N ARG A 42 -16.62 0.38 10.83
CA ARG A 42 -15.45 -0.43 11.15
C ARG A 42 -14.65 -0.82 9.91
N GLN A 43 -15.32 -1.16 8.81
CA GLN A 43 -14.66 -1.45 7.53
C GLN A 43 -13.98 -0.21 6.95
N ALA A 44 -14.65 0.95 6.99
CA ALA A 44 -14.08 2.23 6.59
C ALA A 44 -12.81 2.56 7.38
N LEU A 45 -12.84 2.42 8.71
CA LEU A 45 -11.68 2.64 9.57
C LEU A 45 -10.54 1.67 9.27
N ALA A 46 -10.84 0.40 8.97
CA ALA A 46 -9.83 -0.57 8.57
C ALA A 46 -9.19 -0.27 7.20
N ALA A 47 -9.88 0.52 6.37
CA ALA A 47 -9.42 0.93 5.05
C ALA A 47 -8.67 2.27 5.06
N GLU A 48 -8.59 2.97 6.19
CA GLU A 48 -7.90 4.26 6.30
C GLU A 48 -6.43 4.16 5.83
N GLY A 49 -6.03 5.06 4.92
CA GLY A 49 -4.72 5.06 4.27
C GLY A 49 -4.54 4.00 3.17
N ARG A 50 -5.60 3.27 2.79
CA ARG A 50 -5.53 2.17 1.81
C ARG A 50 -6.59 2.32 0.71
N ARG A 51 -6.41 1.53 -0.37
CA ARG A 51 -7.41 1.36 -1.42
C ARG A 51 -8.59 0.53 -0.95
N ALA A 52 -9.80 0.98 -1.22
CA ALA A 52 -11.01 0.23 -0.94
C ALA A 52 -12.03 0.37 -2.06
N LYS A 53 -12.80 -0.70 -2.28
CA LYS A 53 -14.02 -0.66 -3.07
C LYS A 53 -15.16 -0.22 -2.16
N ILE A 54 -15.83 0.86 -2.52
CA ILE A 54 -16.99 1.39 -1.81
C ILE A 54 -18.26 1.17 -2.64
N THR A 55 -19.36 0.83 -1.97
CA THR A 55 -20.71 0.87 -2.55
C THR A 55 -21.47 1.98 -1.85
N PHE A 56 -22.13 2.85 -2.62
CA PHE A 56 -22.84 3.99 -2.05
C PHE A 56 -24.17 4.28 -2.76
N HIS A 57 -25.00 5.10 -2.15
CA HIS A 57 -26.18 5.69 -2.77
C HIS A 57 -26.30 7.16 -2.43
N GLU A 58 -26.95 7.90 -3.32
CA GLU A 58 -27.22 9.31 -3.14
C GLU A 58 -28.66 9.52 -2.67
N GLN A 59 -28.84 10.45 -1.74
CA GLN A 59 -30.14 10.89 -1.27
C GLN A 59 -30.24 12.41 -1.40
N GLN A 60 -31.14 12.85 -2.28
CA GLN A 60 -31.46 14.26 -2.44
C GLN A 60 -32.44 14.71 -1.36
N LYS A 61 -32.08 15.78 -0.63
CA LYS A 61 -32.94 16.42 0.37
C LYS A 61 -32.95 17.92 0.13
N GLY A 62 -33.97 18.38 -0.60
CA GLY A 62 -34.07 19.78 -1.04
C GLY A 62 -32.94 20.12 -2.01
N GLN A 63 -32.11 21.10 -1.66
CA GLN A 63 -30.97 21.54 -2.48
C GLN A 63 -29.68 20.76 -2.23
N PHE A 64 -29.67 19.82 -1.27
CA PHE A 64 -28.48 19.06 -0.90
C PHE A 64 -28.56 17.62 -1.38
N THR A 65 -27.45 17.09 -1.88
CA THR A 65 -27.27 15.66 -2.19
C THR A 65 -26.34 15.06 -1.15
N ASN A 66 -26.85 14.12 -0.36
CA ASN A 66 -26.04 13.38 0.62
C ASN A 66 -25.61 12.04 0.02
N VAL A 67 -24.35 11.66 0.21
CA VAL A 67 -23.81 10.39 -0.26
C VAL A 67 -23.61 9.45 0.93
N TYR A 68 -24.23 8.27 0.88
CA TYR A 68 -24.21 7.29 1.97
C TYR A 68 -23.53 5.99 1.56
N LEU A 69 -22.65 5.47 2.43
CA LEU A 69 -22.01 4.18 2.23
C LEU A 69 -22.94 3.03 2.60
N ASP A 70 -22.99 2.05 1.71
CA ASP A 70 -23.67 0.77 1.89
C ASP A 70 -22.70 -0.38 2.12
N ALA A 71 -21.48 -0.30 1.60
CA ALA A 71 -20.40 -1.27 1.86
C ALA A 71 -19.02 -0.62 1.69
N VAL A 72 -18.03 -1.16 2.41
CA VAL A 72 -16.60 -0.86 2.22
C VAL A 72 -15.82 -2.17 2.23
N GLU A 73 -15.13 -2.45 1.14
CA GLU A 73 -14.29 -3.63 0.97
C GLU A 73 -12.85 -3.19 0.77
N LEU A 74 -11.98 -3.53 1.72
CA LEU A 74 -10.56 -3.27 1.65
C LEU A 74 -9.95 -4.07 0.49
N LEU A 75 -9.22 -3.40 -0.39
CA LEU A 75 -8.49 -4.06 -1.46
C LEU A 75 -7.05 -4.39 -1.00
N PRO A 76 -6.49 -5.52 -1.45
CA PRO A 76 -5.07 -5.80 -1.26
C PRO A 76 -4.25 -4.64 -1.86
N GLY A 77 -3.21 -4.21 -1.14
CA GLY A 77 -2.33 -3.14 -1.63
C GLY A 77 -1.45 -3.66 -2.76
N GLU A 78 -1.07 -2.79 -3.69
CA GLU A 78 0.00 -3.10 -4.66
C GLU A 78 1.37 -3.25 -3.94
N ASP A 79 1.50 -2.70 -2.73
CA ASP A 79 2.69 -2.77 -1.87
C ASP A 79 2.66 -3.87 -0.79
N GLU A 80 1.64 -4.74 -0.78
CA GLU A 80 1.77 -5.98 0.00
C GLU A 80 2.63 -6.92 -0.83
N PRO A 81 3.90 -7.18 -0.45
CA PRO A 81 4.75 -8.06 -1.25
C PRO A 81 4.02 -9.38 -1.38
N ASP A 82 3.81 -9.78 -2.64
CA ASP A 82 3.04 -10.95 -2.98
C ASP A 82 3.61 -12.15 -2.21
N ALA A 83 2.79 -13.16 -1.92
CA ALA A 83 3.28 -14.38 -1.29
C ALA A 83 4.45 -14.98 -2.08
N ASP A 84 4.42 -14.83 -3.40
CA ASP A 84 5.49 -15.22 -4.32
C ASP A 84 6.76 -14.36 -4.16
N GLU A 85 6.62 -13.05 -3.92
CA GLU A 85 7.75 -12.15 -3.71
C GLU A 85 8.43 -12.39 -2.36
N ARG A 86 7.65 -12.67 -1.30
CA ARG A 86 8.17 -13.11 0.00
C ARG A 86 8.86 -14.47 -0.09
N ALA A 87 8.28 -15.40 -0.83
CA ALA A 87 8.90 -16.71 -1.07
C ALA A 87 10.21 -16.58 -1.86
N ASN A 88 10.25 -15.66 -2.84
CA ASN A 88 11.45 -15.33 -3.60
C ASN A 88 12.54 -14.73 -2.70
N GLU A 89 12.22 -13.76 -1.83
CA GLU A 89 13.19 -13.20 -0.87
C GLU A 89 13.76 -14.28 0.06
N ALA A 90 12.91 -15.16 0.59
CA ALA A 90 13.33 -16.28 1.43
C ALA A 90 14.24 -17.27 0.68
N ALA A 91 13.95 -17.54 -0.60
CA ALA A 91 14.77 -18.36 -1.47
C ALA A 91 16.15 -17.72 -1.73
N TRP A 92 16.21 -16.40 -1.99
CA TRP A 92 17.47 -15.68 -2.16
C TRP A 92 18.32 -15.68 -0.88
N ARG A 93 17.71 -15.43 0.29
CA ARG A 93 18.43 -15.51 1.56
C ARG A 93 18.98 -16.90 1.82
N THR A 94 18.18 -17.92 1.58
CA THR A 94 18.59 -19.31 1.72
C THR A 94 19.71 -19.67 0.74
N ALA A 95 19.66 -19.18 -0.51
CA ALA A 95 20.71 -19.38 -1.49
C ALA A 95 22.03 -18.73 -1.06
N ILE A 96 22.00 -17.53 -0.48
CA ILE A 96 23.19 -16.85 0.06
C ILE A 96 23.77 -17.60 1.27
N GLU A 97 22.93 -18.02 2.21
CA GLU A 97 23.36 -18.78 3.39
C GLU A 97 23.89 -20.17 3.03
N ALA A 98 23.33 -20.80 1.99
CA ALA A 98 23.77 -22.09 1.48
C ALA A 98 24.98 -21.99 0.55
N ALA A 99 25.28 -20.81 -0.02
CA ALA A 99 26.37 -20.64 -0.98
C ALA A 99 27.71 -21.22 -0.51
N PRO A 100 28.16 -21.03 0.75
CA PRO A 100 29.42 -21.61 1.23
C PRO A 100 29.44 -23.15 1.31
N TYR A 101 28.27 -23.79 1.33
CA TYR A 101 28.13 -25.25 1.44
C TYR A 101 27.81 -25.91 0.08
N VAL A 102 27.28 -25.13 -0.87
CA VAL A 102 26.94 -25.58 -2.23
C VAL A 102 28.10 -25.35 -3.18
N LEU A 103 28.84 -24.26 -3.00
CA LEU A 103 30.05 -23.97 -3.73
C LEU A 103 31.23 -24.69 -3.07
N GLY A 104 32.09 -25.32 -3.88
CA GLY A 104 33.33 -25.90 -3.38
C GLY A 104 34.22 -24.82 -2.75
N GLY A 105 35.11 -25.19 -1.83
CA GLY A 105 36.04 -24.24 -1.19
C GLY A 105 37.00 -23.52 -2.16
N ASP A 106 36.97 -23.89 -3.43
CA ASP A 106 37.68 -23.31 -4.58
C ASP A 106 36.82 -22.37 -5.45
N ALA A 107 35.51 -22.25 -5.18
CA ALA A 107 34.60 -21.44 -5.97
C ALA A 107 34.82 -19.93 -5.86
N VAL A 108 35.60 -19.50 -4.87
CA VAL A 108 36.11 -18.14 -4.77
C VAL A 108 37.61 -18.22 -5.06
N GLU A 109 38.00 -17.99 -6.32
CA GLU A 109 39.42 -18.03 -6.74
C GLU A 109 40.30 -17.06 -5.93
N ARG A 110 39.70 -15.96 -5.44
CA ARG A 110 40.35 -14.96 -4.60
C ARG A 110 39.32 -14.14 -3.84
N GLU A 111 39.51 -14.01 -2.53
CA GLU A 111 38.82 -13.02 -1.72
C GLU A 111 39.28 -11.60 -2.12
N VAL A 112 38.33 -10.75 -2.53
CA VAL A 112 38.61 -9.36 -2.90
C VAL A 112 38.28 -8.48 -1.70
N PRO A 113 39.23 -7.67 -1.18
CA PRO A 113 38.96 -6.76 -0.08
C PRO A 113 37.82 -5.79 -0.41
N PRO A 114 36.99 -5.38 0.57
CA PRO A 114 35.83 -4.52 0.36
C PRO A 114 36.14 -3.23 -0.41
N GLU A 115 37.30 -2.62 -0.17
CA GLU A 115 37.73 -1.39 -0.83
C GLU A 115 38.00 -1.60 -2.32
N GLU A 116 38.63 -2.74 -2.69
CA GLU A 116 38.91 -3.07 -4.09
C GLU A 116 37.62 -3.43 -4.84
N LEU A 117 36.68 -4.11 -4.16
CA LEU A 117 35.36 -4.42 -4.73
C LEU A 117 34.55 -3.13 -4.98
N PHE A 118 34.58 -2.20 -4.03
CA PHE A 118 33.90 -0.92 -4.14
C PHE A 118 34.40 -0.11 -5.35
N GLU A 119 35.71 -0.01 -5.53
CA GLU A 119 36.29 0.69 -6.68
C GLU A 119 35.93 0.03 -8.02
N LYS A 120 35.83 -1.30 -8.07
CA LYS A 120 35.39 -2.02 -9.27
C LYS A 120 33.91 -1.80 -9.61
N LEU A 121 33.06 -1.65 -8.60
CA LEU A 121 31.61 -1.45 -8.76
C LEU A 121 31.21 0.02 -8.99
N LYS A 122 32.11 0.96 -8.71
CA LYS A 122 31.87 2.40 -8.85
C LYS A 122 31.34 2.83 -10.23
N PRO A 123 31.86 2.34 -11.37
CA PRO A 123 31.33 2.71 -12.68
C PRO A 123 29.86 2.31 -12.88
N LEU A 124 29.44 1.16 -12.35
CA LEU A 124 28.05 0.70 -12.43
C LEU A 124 27.14 1.57 -11.54
N LYS A 125 27.60 1.89 -10.33
CA LYS A 125 26.88 2.78 -9.41
C LYS A 125 26.66 4.16 -10.03
N ASP A 126 27.68 4.71 -10.70
CA ASP A 126 27.62 6.03 -11.31
C ASP A 126 26.62 6.04 -12.49
N LEU A 127 26.61 5.00 -13.34
CA LEU A 127 25.63 4.84 -14.42
C LEU A 127 24.19 4.73 -13.91
N VAL A 128 23.95 3.94 -12.84
CA VAL A 128 22.61 3.80 -12.24
C VAL A 128 22.15 5.11 -11.61
N ALA A 129 23.06 5.85 -10.98
CA ALA A 129 22.74 7.15 -10.41
C ALA A 129 22.36 8.18 -11.49
N GLU A 130 23.04 8.16 -12.64
CA GLU A 130 22.70 9.01 -13.78
C GLU A 130 21.35 8.65 -14.41
N ASP A 131 21.02 7.36 -14.50
CA ASP A 131 19.75 6.84 -15.05
C ASP A 131 18.55 7.27 -14.18
N ILE A 132 18.65 7.08 -12.85
CA ILE A 132 17.60 7.48 -11.90
C ILE A 132 17.37 9.00 -11.90
N GLN A 133 18.43 9.79 -12.12
CA GLN A 133 18.32 11.26 -12.20
C GLN A 133 17.70 11.77 -13.50
N GLN A 134 17.65 10.95 -14.57
CA GLN A 134 17.03 11.32 -15.84
C GLN A 134 15.52 11.03 -15.89
N ASP A 135 15.02 10.22 -14.96
CA ASP A 135 13.61 9.82 -14.84
C ASP A 135 12.77 10.73 -13.91
N GLU A 136 13.35 11.81 -13.35
CA GLU A 136 12.65 12.91 -12.62
C GLU A 136 12.50 14.19 -13.48
#